data_AF-A0A832MK36-F1
#
_entry.id   AF-A0A832MK36-F1
#
_cell.length_a   1.000
_cell.length_b   1.000
_cell.length_c   1.000
_cell.angle_alpha   90.00
_cell.angle_beta   90.00
_cell.angle_gamma   90.00
#
_symmetry.space_group_name_H-M   'P 1'
#
loop_
_entity.id
_entity.type
_entity.pdbx_description
1 polymer ?
#
loop_
_entity_poly.entity_id
_entity_poly.type
_entity_poly.pdbx_seq_one_letter_code
_entity_poly.pdbx_strand_id
1 'polypeptide(L)'
;MQPACRARAAPCAPPAATAARAAAARNAARPAGSRRAPAAPRARPPAAAPRGRANCTARACGAVRPARRATAPPDAARRSATLRGRMIQRASSAGPSRAAGLPDLRPWLALFAVSLALRVGFVWLAHGPGAVPYSDAEQLDALAWNLASGRGFALEGASGPYPTASVPPLMPWLTSLLYRAVGHSYFAGLLLQAALGALTPPLVLSLGSALFGSPVGWIAAWLCAVHPLLVAFSGYLLTEAAFTTALVLALLASVTWVKTPRPGRALGVGLLWGLATLARPTALPLPALVAAWAWVPLGLTVRPAERLRQIALIAAGVAIVLVPWCVRNLNVTGTFTLKTAGPKAFLDANNPALWADPARRGGANSAFEIEPYRTLFRGRSEVEVDSIASAEAWKFLHAHRAEWPAMAAAKLARFWRVTREGGGTGAWADVRSPLLAAAARVDPLLVWSCVVLPCAAWGLVRVARGPRRWFQAIVPLVILWFTALAVLYWGGLRPRVPIEPLVALLAAAGLDEARRLVRMRGRGLSVIEGGR
;
A
#
# COMPACT_ATOMS: atom_id res chain seq x y z
N MET A 1 -40.17 55.14 -13.20
CA MET A 1 -38.95 55.92 -12.93
C MET A 1 -37.78 55.20 -13.57
N GLN A 2 -37.07 55.94 -14.43
CA GLN A 2 -36.01 55.49 -15.33
C GLN A 2 -34.67 55.17 -14.64
N PRO A 3 -33.74 54.51 -15.36
CA PRO A 3 -32.52 53.87 -14.84
C PRO A 3 -31.25 54.71 -15.07
N ALA A 4 -30.11 54.27 -14.53
CA ALA A 4 -28.80 54.75 -14.96
C ALA A 4 -27.81 53.60 -15.15
N CYS A 5 -27.08 53.74 -16.26
CA CYS A 5 -26.21 52.80 -16.93
C CYS A 5 -24.75 53.32 -16.87
N ARG A 6 -23.78 52.52 -17.37
CA ARG A 6 -22.36 52.83 -17.69
C ARG A 6 -21.34 52.60 -16.54
N ALA A 7 -20.12 52.12 -16.77
CA ALA A 7 -19.38 51.75 -17.98
C ALA A 7 -18.19 50.82 -17.66
N ARG A 8 -17.74 50.11 -18.70
CA ARG A 8 -16.47 49.38 -18.81
C ARG A 8 -15.28 50.35 -18.85
N ALA A 9 -14.13 49.94 -18.29
CA ALA A 9 -12.81 50.38 -18.74
C ALA A 9 -11.78 49.25 -18.52
N ALA A 10 -11.01 48.97 -19.55
CA ALA A 10 -9.90 48.00 -19.59
C ALA A 10 -8.54 48.77 -19.57
N PRO A 11 -7.37 48.13 -19.73
CA PRO A 11 -6.26 48.18 -18.78
C PRO A 11 -5.12 49.15 -19.14
N CYS A 12 -4.39 49.63 -18.13
CA CYS A 12 -3.14 50.38 -18.32
C CYS A 12 -1.93 49.43 -18.50
N ALA A 13 -1.18 49.67 -19.58
CA ALA A 13 0.13 49.08 -19.88
C ALA A 13 1.27 49.70 -19.03
N PRO A 14 2.44 49.03 -18.90
CA PRO A 14 3.58 49.53 -18.15
C PRO A 14 4.52 50.39 -19.03
N PRO A 15 5.37 51.25 -18.44
CA PRO A 15 6.37 51.99 -19.20
C PRO A 15 7.63 51.16 -19.44
N ALA A 16 8.17 51.30 -20.65
CA ALA A 16 9.50 50.88 -21.04
C ALA A 16 10.52 51.99 -20.71
N ALA A 17 11.71 51.63 -20.22
CA ALA A 17 12.90 52.48 -20.28
C ALA A 17 14.19 51.62 -20.24
N THR A 18 14.79 51.45 -21.42
CA THR A 18 16.21 51.68 -21.78
C THR A 18 17.37 51.17 -20.90
N ALA A 19 18.07 50.19 -21.48
CA ALA A 19 19.48 50.22 -21.90
C ALA A 19 20.60 50.68 -20.92
N ALA A 20 21.52 49.74 -20.62
CA ALA A 20 22.95 50.04 -20.53
C ALA A 20 23.78 48.83 -21.01
N ARG A 21 24.56 49.06 -22.07
CA ARG A 21 25.66 48.21 -22.55
C ARG A 21 26.86 48.36 -21.62
N ALA A 22 27.58 47.27 -21.35
CA ALA A 22 29.03 47.31 -21.18
C ALA A 22 29.63 45.95 -21.57
N ALA A 23 30.67 46.03 -22.39
CA ALA A 23 31.37 44.92 -23.03
C ALA A 23 32.72 44.66 -22.33
N ALA A 24 33.16 43.39 -22.32
CA ALA A 24 34.56 42.94 -22.36
C ALA A 24 34.52 41.40 -22.46
N ALA A 25 34.93 40.76 -23.57
CA ALA A 25 36.31 40.40 -23.92
C ALA A 25 36.98 39.53 -22.84
N ARG A 26 37.73 38.45 -23.10
CA ARG A 26 38.15 37.64 -24.25
C ARG A 26 38.99 36.50 -23.63
N ASN A 27 39.22 35.43 -24.38
CA ASN A 27 40.34 34.45 -24.25
C ASN A 27 40.24 33.41 -23.11
N ALA A 28 40.11 32.12 -23.42
CA ALA A 28 41.09 31.19 -24.01
C ALA A 28 42.20 30.76 -23.02
N ALA A 29 42.24 29.47 -22.70
CA ALA A 29 43.43 28.60 -22.79
C ALA A 29 43.26 27.33 -21.92
N ARG A 30 43.14 26.17 -22.60
CA ARG A 30 43.74 24.91 -22.13
C ARG A 30 45.26 24.99 -22.38
N PRO A 31 46.06 24.31 -21.55
CA PRO A 31 46.85 23.17 -22.04
C PRO A 31 46.80 22.00 -21.05
N ALA A 32 46.69 20.73 -21.43
CA ALA A 32 47.62 19.88 -22.18
C ALA A 32 48.95 19.60 -21.43
N GLY A 33 49.12 18.34 -21.02
CA GLY A 33 50.38 17.71 -20.63
C GLY A 33 50.18 16.71 -19.49
N SER A 34 50.71 15.49 -19.48
CA SER A 34 51.41 14.69 -20.48
C SER A 34 51.65 13.30 -19.86
N ARG A 35 51.40 12.26 -20.64
CA ARG A 35 52.21 11.03 -20.80
C ARG A 35 52.78 10.33 -19.54
N ARG A 36 52.37 9.06 -19.34
CA ARG A 36 53.24 7.87 -19.53
C ARG A 36 52.39 6.58 -19.55
N ALA A 37 52.73 5.72 -20.51
CA ALA A 37 52.09 4.42 -20.81
C ALA A 37 52.97 3.27 -20.25
N PRO A 38 52.91 2.01 -20.75
CA PRO A 38 52.10 0.91 -20.22
C PRO A 38 52.96 -0.33 -19.84
N ALA A 39 52.37 -1.33 -19.17
CA ALA A 39 52.90 -2.70 -19.21
C ALA A 39 51.79 -3.73 -18.98
N ALA A 40 51.74 -4.71 -19.88
CA ALA A 40 50.73 -5.78 -19.97
C ALA A 40 51.32 -7.14 -19.45
N PRO A 41 50.85 -8.33 -19.86
CA PRO A 41 50.19 -9.31 -19.00
C PRO A 41 50.95 -10.65 -18.86
N ARG A 42 50.56 -11.52 -17.92
CA ARG A 42 50.93 -12.97 -17.91
C ARG A 42 49.74 -13.77 -17.33
N ALA A 43 48.97 -14.54 -18.11
CA ALA A 43 49.24 -15.86 -18.70
C ALA A 43 49.17 -17.03 -17.67
N ARG A 44 48.16 -17.92 -17.85
CA ARG A 44 48.06 -19.32 -17.36
C ARG A 44 49.01 -20.24 -18.20
N PRO A 45 48.99 -21.60 -18.18
CA PRO A 45 48.31 -22.68 -17.40
C PRO A 45 49.33 -23.86 -17.09
N PRO A 46 49.06 -25.20 -17.16
CA PRO A 46 47.92 -26.11 -16.83
C PRO A 46 48.28 -27.40 -16.00
N ALA A 47 47.22 -28.13 -15.58
CA ALA A 47 46.97 -29.60 -15.55
C ALA A 47 47.97 -30.66 -15.01
N ALA A 48 47.45 -31.59 -14.16
CA ALA A 48 47.35 -33.04 -14.45
C ALA A 48 46.74 -33.85 -13.26
N ALA A 49 45.81 -34.74 -13.57
CA ALA A 49 45.45 -35.95 -12.80
C ALA A 49 46.14 -37.18 -13.49
N PRO A 50 45.84 -38.49 -13.24
CA PRO A 50 45.13 -39.21 -12.16
C PRO A 50 45.80 -40.57 -11.76
N ARG A 51 45.10 -41.41 -10.94
CA ARG A 51 45.09 -42.92 -10.87
C ARG A 51 45.98 -43.70 -9.87
N GLY A 52 45.35 -44.75 -9.30
CA GLY A 52 45.94 -45.98 -8.71
C GLY A 52 45.16 -46.45 -7.46
N ARG A 53 44.09 -47.26 -7.50
CA ARG A 53 43.94 -48.73 -7.65
C ARG A 53 44.76 -49.64 -6.69
N ALA A 54 43.99 -50.32 -5.82
CA ALA A 54 43.99 -51.77 -5.49
C ALA A 54 45.17 -52.46 -4.78
N ASN A 55 44.87 -53.12 -3.66
CA ASN A 55 45.00 -54.57 -3.35
C ASN A 55 44.89 -54.78 -1.81
N CYS A 56 44.00 -55.61 -1.24
CA CYS A 56 43.81 -57.08 -1.29
C CYS A 56 44.95 -57.92 -0.68
N THR A 57 44.72 -58.45 0.54
CA THR A 57 45.14 -59.78 1.10
C THR A 57 44.24 -60.03 2.34
N ALA A 58 43.32 -60.98 2.46
CA ALA A 58 43.29 -62.45 2.29
C ALA A 58 43.86 -63.27 3.49
N ARG A 59 43.09 -64.32 3.87
CA ARG A 59 43.32 -65.47 4.81
C ARG A 59 42.82 -65.28 6.26
N ALA A 60 42.16 -66.23 6.94
CA ALA A 60 41.79 -67.64 6.74
C ALA A 60 40.53 -67.96 7.62
N CYS A 61 39.47 -68.67 7.20
CA CYS A 61 39.25 -70.12 7.04
C CYS A 61 39.26 -70.99 8.33
N GLY A 62 38.12 -71.68 8.58
CA GLY A 62 37.95 -72.86 9.47
C GLY A 62 36.71 -72.75 10.38
N ALA A 63 35.47 -73.14 10.02
CA ALA A 63 34.86 -74.45 9.73
C ALA A 63 34.53 -75.34 10.97
N VAL A 64 33.20 -75.62 11.16
CA VAL A 64 32.55 -76.93 11.52
C VAL A 64 32.58 -77.34 13.02
N ARG A 65 31.55 -77.82 13.76
CA ARG A 65 30.11 -78.23 13.60
C ARG A 65 29.45 -78.35 15.03
N PRO A 66 28.15 -78.78 15.20
CA PRO A 66 27.24 -78.36 16.29
C PRO A 66 26.89 -79.41 17.36
N ALA A 67 26.21 -79.03 18.45
CA ALA A 67 25.38 -79.94 19.26
C ALA A 67 24.28 -79.26 20.15
N ARG A 68 23.04 -79.69 19.89
CA ARG A 68 21.91 -80.08 20.79
C ARG A 68 21.44 -79.23 22.01
N ARG A 69 20.18 -78.79 21.89
CA ARG A 69 19.00 -78.83 22.81
C ARG A 69 19.21 -78.90 24.34
N ALA A 70 18.56 -77.95 25.03
CA ALA A 70 17.83 -78.17 26.28
C ALA A 70 16.57 -77.25 26.33
N THR A 71 15.50 -77.74 26.96
CA THR A 71 14.12 -77.23 26.96
C THR A 71 13.67 -76.71 28.34
N ALA A 72 12.63 -75.86 28.33
CA ALA A 72 11.63 -75.51 29.38
C ALA A 72 11.77 -74.11 30.06
N PRO A 73 10.69 -73.48 30.59
CA PRO A 73 9.22 -73.61 30.33
C PRO A 73 8.51 -72.25 30.03
N PRO A 74 7.18 -72.23 29.77
CA PRO A 74 6.41 -71.07 29.32
C PRO A 74 5.72 -70.30 30.47
N ASP A 75 5.01 -69.22 30.10
CA ASP A 75 4.10 -68.38 30.90
C ASP A 75 4.70 -67.14 31.61
N ALA A 76 4.57 -65.98 30.96
CA ALA A 76 4.02 -64.74 31.54
C ALA A 76 4.25 -63.54 30.61
N ALA A 77 3.36 -63.33 29.62
CA ALA A 77 3.08 -62.00 29.06
C ALA A 77 1.86 -62.04 28.13
N ARG A 78 0.70 -62.35 28.72
CA ARG A 78 -0.59 -62.00 28.12
C ARG A 78 -0.85 -60.51 28.40
N ARG A 79 -1.30 -59.80 27.36
CA ARG A 79 -2.01 -58.50 27.36
C ARG A 79 -1.16 -57.23 27.27
N SER A 80 -0.87 -56.83 26.03
CA SER A 80 -1.33 -55.52 25.55
C SER A 80 -1.71 -55.64 24.08
N ALA A 81 -2.98 -55.37 23.84
CA ALA A 81 -3.64 -55.55 22.57
C ALA A 81 -3.34 -54.37 21.65
N THR A 82 -3.25 -54.68 20.35
CA THR A 82 -3.84 -53.91 19.24
C THR A 82 -3.73 -52.39 19.28
N LEU A 83 -2.91 -51.85 18.38
CA LEU A 83 -3.42 -50.98 17.30
C LEU A 83 -2.43 -51.02 16.14
N ARG A 84 -2.76 -51.87 15.16
CA ARG A 84 -2.21 -51.79 13.81
C ARG A 84 -2.49 -50.38 13.29
N GLY A 85 -1.45 -49.55 13.20
CA GLY A 85 -1.48 -48.34 12.40
C GLY A 85 -1.61 -48.70 10.93
N ARG A 86 -2.82 -49.07 10.49
CA ARG A 86 -3.19 -49.00 9.06
C ARG A 86 -3.17 -47.52 8.71
N MET A 87 -2.02 -47.07 8.23
CA MET A 87 -1.90 -45.80 7.52
C MET A 87 -2.77 -45.93 6.27
N ILE A 88 -4.01 -45.41 6.33
CA ILE A 88 -4.83 -45.21 5.14
C ILE A 88 -4.19 -44.07 4.36
N GLN A 89 -3.14 -44.37 3.59
CA GLN A 89 -2.83 -43.55 2.44
C GLN A 89 -3.98 -43.72 1.46
N ARG A 90 -4.72 -42.65 1.19
CA ARG A 90 -5.51 -42.57 -0.05
C ARG A 90 -4.53 -42.87 -1.17
N ALA A 91 -4.71 -44.00 -1.86
CA ALA A 91 -4.17 -44.18 -3.19
C ALA A 91 -4.78 -43.07 -4.05
N SER A 92 -4.10 -41.92 -4.14
CA SER A 92 -4.33 -41.02 -5.26
C SER A 92 -3.84 -41.80 -6.46
N SER A 93 -4.78 -42.28 -7.27
CA SER A 93 -4.50 -42.59 -8.67
C SER A 93 -3.87 -41.33 -9.28
N ALA A 94 -2.54 -41.30 -9.31
CA ALA A 94 -1.78 -40.34 -10.08
C ALA A 94 -2.00 -40.71 -11.55
N GLY A 95 -3.17 -40.35 -12.07
CA GLY A 95 -3.37 -40.22 -13.50
C GLY A 95 -2.35 -39.21 -14.05
N PRO A 96 -1.99 -39.32 -15.34
CA PRO A 96 -0.98 -38.47 -15.95
C PRO A 96 -1.28 -37.01 -15.63
N SER A 97 -0.28 -36.31 -15.09
CA SER A 97 -0.35 -34.88 -14.79
C SER A 97 -0.80 -34.15 -16.04
N ARG A 98 -2.10 -33.82 -16.10
CA ARG A 98 -2.65 -32.88 -17.10
C ARG A 98 -1.74 -31.67 -17.03
N ALA A 99 -1.09 -31.34 -18.15
CA ALA A 99 -0.37 -30.10 -18.33
C ALA A 99 -1.24 -29.00 -17.72
N ALA A 100 -0.73 -28.30 -16.72
CA ALA A 100 -1.49 -27.28 -16.00
C ALA A 100 -1.91 -26.22 -17.02
N GLY A 101 -3.14 -26.34 -17.52
CA GLY A 101 -3.73 -25.35 -18.40
C GLY A 101 -3.66 -23.99 -17.72
N LEU A 102 -3.50 -22.93 -18.53
CA LEU A 102 -3.57 -21.57 -18.01
C LEU A 102 -4.86 -21.43 -17.18
N PRO A 103 -4.80 -20.80 -15.99
CA PRO A 103 -5.98 -20.60 -15.17
C PRO A 103 -7.02 -19.81 -15.98
N ASP A 104 -8.29 -20.19 -15.87
CA ASP A 104 -9.38 -19.44 -16.49
C ASP A 104 -9.43 -18.03 -15.90
N LEU A 105 -9.05 -17.02 -16.69
CA LEU A 105 -9.00 -15.61 -16.28
C LEU A 105 -10.36 -14.90 -16.40
N ARG A 106 -11.35 -15.52 -17.06
CA ARG A 106 -12.68 -14.91 -17.29
C ARG A 106 -13.34 -14.41 -16.00
N PRO A 107 -13.29 -15.11 -14.85
CA PRO A 107 -13.88 -14.62 -13.61
C PRO A 107 -13.23 -13.32 -13.09
N TRP A 108 -11.91 -13.21 -13.21
CA TRP A 108 -11.15 -12.02 -12.79
C TRP A 108 -11.45 -10.83 -13.70
N LEU A 109 -11.56 -11.08 -15.00
CA LEU A 109 -11.93 -10.05 -15.98
C LEU A 109 -13.38 -9.57 -15.79
N ALA A 110 -14.32 -10.48 -15.52
CA ALA A 110 -15.70 -10.11 -15.24
C ALA A 110 -15.81 -9.25 -13.97
N LEU A 111 -15.11 -9.63 -12.90
CA LEU A 111 -15.05 -8.84 -11.67
C LEU A 111 -14.44 -7.45 -11.92
N PHE A 112 -13.34 -7.39 -12.67
CA PHE A 112 -12.72 -6.12 -13.07
C PHE A 112 -13.70 -5.25 -13.87
N ALA A 113 -14.38 -5.82 -14.87
CA ALA A 113 -15.33 -5.11 -15.72
C ALA A 113 -16.50 -4.54 -14.93
N VAL A 114 -17.09 -5.32 -14.00
CA VAL A 114 -18.15 -4.83 -13.11
C VAL A 114 -17.64 -3.72 -12.21
N SER A 115 -16.47 -3.90 -11.60
CA SER A 115 -15.85 -2.89 -10.74
C SER A 115 -15.54 -1.59 -11.48
N LEU A 116 -15.11 -1.70 -12.74
CA LEU A 116 -14.83 -0.57 -13.63
C LEU A 116 -16.12 0.15 -14.02
N ALA A 117 -17.15 -0.59 -14.45
CA ALA A 117 -18.44 -0.03 -14.82
C ALA A 117 -19.07 0.78 -13.69
N LEU A 118 -19.01 0.28 -12.45
CA LEU A 118 -19.53 1.00 -11.27
C LEU A 118 -18.77 2.32 -11.02
N ARG A 119 -17.44 2.31 -11.15
CA ARG A 119 -16.60 3.50 -10.90
C ARG A 119 -16.72 4.53 -12.01
N VAL A 120 -16.67 4.09 -13.27
CA VAL A 120 -16.88 4.97 -14.44
C VAL A 120 -18.29 5.55 -14.42
N GLY A 121 -19.30 4.73 -14.11
CA GLY A 121 -20.68 5.20 -13.95
C GLY A 121 -20.79 6.26 -12.85
N PHE A 122 -20.14 6.06 -11.70
CA PHE A 122 -20.08 7.07 -10.64
C PHE A 122 -19.40 8.36 -11.11
N VAL A 123 -18.22 8.28 -11.72
CA VAL A 123 -17.47 9.44 -12.25
C VAL A 123 -18.31 10.24 -13.25
N TRP A 124 -18.97 9.54 -14.17
CA TRP A 124 -19.83 10.14 -15.18
C TRP A 124 -21.03 10.86 -14.56
N LEU A 125 -21.72 10.20 -13.63
CA LEU A 125 -22.92 10.75 -12.99
C LEU A 125 -22.61 11.88 -11.99
N ALA A 126 -21.47 11.83 -11.31
CA ALA A 126 -21.10 12.80 -10.28
C ALA A 126 -20.45 14.06 -10.84
N HIS A 127 -19.61 13.93 -11.88
CA HIS A 127 -18.81 15.03 -12.41
C HIS A 127 -19.03 15.30 -13.89
N GLY A 128 -19.19 14.24 -14.70
CA GLY A 128 -19.33 14.34 -16.15
C GLY A 128 -18.09 14.90 -16.87
N PRO A 129 -18.11 15.01 -18.22
CA PRO A 129 -16.95 15.42 -19.01
C PRO A 129 -16.42 16.83 -18.71
N GLY A 130 -17.28 17.72 -18.19
CA GLY A 130 -16.93 19.09 -17.81
C GLY A 130 -16.34 19.22 -16.40
N ALA A 131 -15.83 18.13 -15.83
CA ALA A 131 -15.24 18.12 -14.50
C ALA A 131 -14.05 19.08 -14.41
N VAL A 132 -13.96 19.83 -13.30
CA VAL A 132 -12.86 20.75 -13.00
C VAL A 132 -12.22 20.29 -11.70
N PRO A 133 -10.88 20.30 -11.59
CA PRO A 133 -10.21 19.97 -10.33
C PRO A 133 -10.55 20.98 -9.22
N TYR A 134 -10.48 20.52 -7.97
CA TYR A 134 -10.70 21.34 -6.79
C TYR A 134 -9.83 20.86 -5.63
N SER A 135 -9.35 21.79 -4.79
CA SER A 135 -8.53 21.49 -3.61
C SER A 135 -7.29 20.64 -3.97
N ASP A 136 -7.04 19.52 -3.29
CA ASP A 136 -5.87 18.66 -3.53
C ASP A 136 -5.76 18.14 -4.97
N ALA A 137 -6.89 17.93 -5.66
CA ALA A 137 -6.91 17.43 -7.03
C ALA A 137 -6.32 18.45 -8.02
N GLU A 138 -6.40 19.75 -7.71
CA GLU A 138 -5.84 20.83 -8.51
C GLU A 138 -4.32 20.76 -8.57
N GLN A 139 -3.65 20.54 -7.43
CA GLN A 139 -2.20 20.40 -7.40
C GLN A 139 -1.72 19.15 -8.15
N LEU A 140 -2.43 18.02 -8.00
CA LEU A 140 -2.11 16.77 -8.68
C LEU A 140 -2.28 16.89 -10.21
N ASP A 141 -3.37 17.52 -10.64
CA ASP A 141 -3.66 17.78 -12.06
C ASP A 141 -2.63 18.73 -12.68
N ALA A 142 -2.34 19.84 -12.01
CA ALA A 142 -1.36 20.83 -12.45
C ALA A 142 0.04 20.20 -12.57
N LEU A 143 0.47 19.40 -11.59
CA LEU A 143 1.75 18.69 -11.65
C LEU A 143 1.82 17.71 -12.82
N ALA A 144 0.76 16.93 -13.03
CA ALA A 144 0.69 15.98 -14.13
C ALA A 144 0.78 16.70 -15.49
N TRP A 145 0.06 17.81 -15.63
CA TRP A 145 0.09 18.63 -16.84
C TRP A 145 1.44 19.28 -17.08
N ASN A 146 2.02 19.92 -16.07
CA ASN A 146 3.35 20.53 -16.16
C ASN A 146 4.41 19.49 -16.55
N LEU A 147 4.34 18.28 -15.99
CA LEU A 147 5.23 17.20 -16.37
C LEU A 147 4.97 16.70 -17.80
N ALA A 148 3.72 16.68 -18.26
CA ALA A 148 3.37 16.28 -19.63
C ALA A 148 3.86 17.30 -20.66
N SER A 149 3.76 18.60 -20.34
CA SER A 149 4.21 19.71 -21.19
C SER A 149 5.74 19.95 -21.14
N GLY A 150 6.50 19.15 -20.39
CA GLY A 150 7.97 19.33 -20.30
C GLY A 150 8.43 20.46 -19.36
N ARG A 151 7.53 21.05 -18.56
CA ARG A 151 7.85 22.06 -17.53
C ARG A 151 8.43 21.44 -16.24
N GLY A 152 8.49 20.12 -16.16
CA GLY A 152 9.01 19.37 -15.02
C GLY A 152 7.99 19.19 -13.88
N PHE A 153 8.45 18.62 -12.76
CA PHE A 153 7.63 18.41 -11.57
C PHE A 153 7.61 19.69 -10.72
N ALA A 154 6.84 20.67 -11.18
CA ALA A 154 6.78 22.03 -10.66
C ALA A 154 5.34 22.53 -10.55
N LEU A 155 5.10 23.45 -9.62
CA LEU A 155 3.84 24.17 -9.46
C LEU A 155 4.04 25.64 -9.83
N GLU A 156 2.95 26.35 -10.11
CA GLU A 156 2.98 27.80 -10.34
C GLU A 156 2.83 28.54 -9.01
N GLY A 157 3.72 29.50 -8.76
CA GLY A 157 3.69 30.36 -7.57
C GLY A 157 3.65 31.84 -7.95
N ALA A 158 3.57 32.71 -6.94
CA ALA A 158 3.53 34.16 -7.14
C ALA A 158 4.78 34.71 -7.87
N SER A 159 5.92 34.04 -7.73
CA SER A 159 7.19 34.37 -8.38
C SER A 159 7.45 33.58 -9.67
N GLY A 160 6.43 32.90 -10.21
CA GLY A 160 6.55 31.99 -11.36
C GLY A 160 6.66 30.52 -10.95
N PRO A 161 7.00 29.64 -11.91
CA PRO A 161 7.05 28.20 -11.68
C PRO A 161 8.18 27.83 -10.71
N TYR A 162 7.88 26.98 -9.74
CA TYR A 162 8.85 26.49 -8.77
C TYR A 162 8.79 24.96 -8.67
N PRO A 163 9.95 24.28 -8.64
CA PRO A 163 9.99 22.83 -8.47
C PRO A 163 9.58 22.47 -7.03
N THR A 164 8.71 21.47 -6.90
CA THR A 164 8.10 21.09 -5.60
C THR A 164 8.40 19.64 -5.23
N ALA A 165 8.43 19.32 -3.94
CA ALA A 165 8.37 17.96 -3.42
C ALA A 165 7.14 17.72 -2.52
N SER A 166 6.15 18.63 -2.58
CA SER A 166 5.00 18.63 -1.67
C SER A 166 3.95 17.55 -1.96
N VAL A 167 4.07 16.87 -3.10
CA VAL A 167 3.14 15.82 -3.54
C VAL A 167 3.92 14.56 -3.92
N PRO A 168 3.46 13.36 -3.50
CA PRO A 168 4.08 12.10 -3.92
C PRO A 168 3.97 11.90 -5.44
N PRO A 169 5.01 11.37 -6.10
CA PRO A 169 5.12 11.47 -7.55
C PRO A 169 4.31 10.45 -8.35
N LEU A 170 3.90 9.32 -7.76
CA LEU A 170 3.35 8.21 -8.55
C LEU A 170 2.09 8.60 -9.32
N MET A 171 1.14 9.28 -8.67
CA MET A 171 -0.11 9.66 -9.32
C MET A 171 0.13 10.73 -10.41
N PRO A 172 0.87 11.83 -10.17
CA PRO A 172 1.26 12.76 -11.24
C PRO A 172 1.99 12.10 -12.40
N TRP A 173 2.86 11.11 -12.16
CA TRP A 173 3.53 10.38 -13.24
C TRP A 173 2.55 9.59 -14.11
N LEU A 174 1.65 8.83 -13.50
CA LEU A 174 0.64 8.06 -14.23
C LEU A 174 -0.29 8.98 -15.04
N THR A 175 -0.76 10.07 -14.43
CA THR A 175 -1.62 11.05 -15.12
C THR A 175 -0.87 11.81 -16.21
N SER A 176 0.42 12.13 -16.01
CA SER A 176 1.24 12.80 -17.04
C SER A 176 1.42 11.93 -18.28
N LEU A 177 1.64 10.62 -18.10
CA LEU A 177 1.71 9.67 -19.22
C LEU A 177 0.40 9.64 -20.02
N LEU A 178 -0.74 9.70 -19.35
CA LEU A 178 -2.04 9.83 -20.00
C LEU A 178 -2.16 11.17 -20.75
N TYR A 179 -1.85 12.29 -20.12
CA TYR A 179 -1.97 13.62 -20.73
C TYR A 179 -1.04 13.82 -21.92
N ARG A 180 0.09 13.12 -21.98
CA ARG A 180 0.95 13.09 -23.18
C ARG A 180 0.27 12.42 -24.37
N ALA A 181 -0.62 11.45 -24.12
CA ALA A 181 -1.32 10.71 -25.17
C ALA A 181 -2.61 11.40 -25.63
N VAL A 182 -3.38 11.98 -24.72
CA VAL A 182 -4.72 12.52 -25.02
C VAL A 182 -4.85 14.04 -24.88
N GLY A 183 -3.80 14.73 -24.44
CA GLY A 183 -3.86 16.15 -24.05
C GLY A 183 -4.36 16.35 -22.61
N HIS A 184 -4.46 17.61 -22.19
CA HIS A 184 -4.95 17.95 -20.86
C HIS A 184 -6.47 17.69 -20.77
N SER A 185 -6.85 16.72 -19.93
CA SER A 185 -8.24 16.39 -19.68
C SER A 185 -8.41 15.85 -18.26
N TYR A 186 -8.88 16.69 -17.34
CA TYR A 186 -9.14 16.28 -15.96
C TYR A 186 -10.07 15.07 -15.87
N PHE A 187 -11.09 15.02 -16.73
CA PHE A 187 -12.01 13.88 -16.81
C PHE A 187 -11.30 12.58 -17.20
N ALA A 188 -10.35 12.62 -18.14
CA ALA A 188 -9.53 11.46 -18.48
C ALA A 188 -8.69 11.00 -17.27
N GLY A 189 -8.17 11.94 -16.47
CA GLY A 189 -7.50 11.65 -15.20
C GLY A 189 -8.40 10.90 -14.21
N LEU A 190 -9.68 11.30 -14.07
CA LEU A 190 -10.66 10.59 -13.25
C LEU A 190 -10.92 9.17 -13.77
N LEU A 191 -11.02 8.98 -15.09
CA LEU A 191 -11.18 7.65 -15.69
C LEU A 191 -9.98 6.74 -15.43
N LEU A 192 -8.75 7.27 -15.50
CA LEU A 192 -7.54 6.54 -15.13
C LEU A 192 -7.61 6.10 -13.66
N GLN A 193 -8.02 6.98 -12.77
CA GLN A 193 -8.16 6.64 -11.37
C GLN A 193 -9.24 5.58 -11.11
N ALA A 194 -10.38 5.67 -11.81
CA ALA A 194 -11.43 4.65 -11.78
C ALA A 194 -10.89 3.29 -12.25
N ALA A 195 -10.06 3.27 -13.30
CA ALA A 195 -9.41 2.06 -13.79
C ALA A 195 -8.43 1.46 -12.78
N LEU A 196 -7.59 2.29 -12.14
CA LEU A 196 -6.70 1.85 -11.06
C LEU A 196 -7.52 1.28 -9.89
N GLY A 197 -8.55 1.99 -9.44
CA GLY A 197 -9.46 1.52 -8.39
C GLY A 197 -10.16 0.20 -8.73
N ALA A 198 -10.46 -0.04 -10.00
CA ALA A 198 -11.08 -1.29 -10.47
C ALA A 198 -10.12 -2.50 -10.46
N LEU A 199 -8.81 -2.29 -10.42
CA LEU A 199 -7.82 -3.35 -10.23
C LEU A 199 -7.79 -3.88 -8.79
N THR A 200 -8.28 -3.11 -7.82
CA THR A 200 -8.23 -3.50 -6.40
C THR A 200 -9.03 -4.79 -6.10
N PRO A 201 -10.31 -4.95 -6.50
CA PRO A 201 -11.06 -6.19 -6.24
C PRO A 201 -10.43 -7.49 -6.74
N PRO A 202 -9.94 -7.63 -7.99
CA PRO A 202 -9.29 -8.87 -8.44
C PRO A 202 -7.96 -9.14 -7.71
N LEU A 203 -7.26 -8.11 -7.24
CA LEU A 203 -6.09 -8.29 -6.38
C LEU A 203 -6.50 -8.78 -4.98
N VAL A 204 -7.59 -8.27 -4.41
CA VAL A 204 -8.16 -8.74 -3.14
C VAL A 204 -8.64 -10.18 -3.26
N LEU A 205 -9.26 -10.56 -4.38
CA LEU A 205 -9.63 -11.96 -4.67
C LEU A 205 -8.40 -12.87 -4.55
N SER A 206 -7.30 -12.47 -5.18
CA SER A 206 -6.05 -13.22 -5.19
C SER A 206 -5.40 -13.27 -3.80
N LEU A 207 -5.37 -12.15 -3.09
CA LEU A 207 -4.83 -12.04 -1.72
C LEU A 207 -5.64 -12.88 -0.73
N GLY A 208 -6.96 -12.76 -0.76
CA GLY A 208 -7.87 -13.52 0.11
C GLY A 208 -7.85 -15.01 -0.19
N SER A 209 -7.79 -15.38 -1.47
CA SER A 209 -7.61 -16.77 -1.88
C SER A 209 -6.29 -17.35 -1.37
N ALA A 210 -5.22 -16.55 -1.39
CA ALA A 210 -3.92 -16.97 -0.89
C ALA A 210 -3.89 -17.12 0.65
N LEU A 211 -4.57 -16.26 1.41
CA LEU A 211 -4.54 -16.25 2.88
C LEU A 211 -5.57 -17.19 3.52
N PHE A 212 -6.79 -17.21 2.99
CA PHE A 212 -7.96 -17.84 3.61
C PHE A 212 -8.65 -18.88 2.74
N GLY A 213 -8.31 -18.93 1.44
CA GLY A 213 -8.90 -19.83 0.45
C GLY A 213 -9.92 -19.14 -0.46
N SER A 214 -10.25 -19.80 -1.57
CA SER A 214 -11.05 -19.23 -2.68
C SER A 214 -12.39 -18.61 -2.25
N PRO A 215 -13.22 -19.24 -1.38
CA PRO A 215 -14.50 -18.65 -0.97
C PRO A 215 -14.36 -17.28 -0.32
N VAL A 216 -13.35 -17.11 0.54
CA VAL A 216 -13.10 -15.83 1.23
C VAL A 216 -12.59 -14.78 0.23
N GLY A 217 -11.73 -15.17 -0.70
CA GLY A 217 -11.28 -14.29 -1.78
C GLY A 217 -12.45 -13.72 -2.59
N TRP A 218 -13.38 -14.57 -3.01
CA TRP A 218 -14.55 -14.15 -3.79
C TRP A 218 -15.47 -13.21 -3.03
N ILE A 219 -15.81 -13.54 -1.78
CA ILE A 219 -16.66 -12.68 -0.95
C ILE A 219 -15.99 -11.32 -0.74
N ALA A 220 -14.70 -11.30 -0.39
CA ALA A 220 -13.95 -10.06 -0.15
C ALA A 220 -13.90 -9.18 -1.40
N ALA A 221 -13.65 -9.78 -2.56
CA ALA A 221 -13.56 -9.07 -3.82
C ALA A 221 -14.90 -8.42 -4.21
N TRP A 222 -16.01 -9.12 -4.06
CA TRP A 222 -17.34 -8.54 -4.31
C TRP A 222 -17.66 -7.41 -3.33
N LEU A 223 -17.37 -7.58 -2.04
CA LEU A 223 -17.51 -6.51 -1.04
C LEU A 223 -16.69 -5.26 -1.42
N CYS A 224 -15.50 -5.43 -1.98
CA CYS A 224 -14.65 -4.32 -2.44
C CYS A 224 -15.16 -3.68 -3.74
N ALA A 225 -15.69 -4.48 -4.67
CA ALA A 225 -16.16 -3.99 -5.97
C ALA A 225 -17.30 -2.98 -5.80
N VAL A 226 -18.24 -3.28 -4.90
CA VAL A 226 -19.43 -2.45 -4.61
C VAL A 226 -19.26 -1.53 -3.40
N HIS A 227 -18.06 -1.44 -2.82
CA HIS A 227 -17.85 -0.65 -1.60
C HIS A 227 -18.13 0.84 -1.86
N PRO A 228 -19.06 1.49 -1.13
CA PRO A 228 -19.49 2.85 -1.43
C PRO A 228 -18.32 3.85 -1.36
N LEU A 229 -17.47 3.75 -0.33
CA LEU A 229 -16.28 4.58 -0.21
C LEU A 229 -15.27 4.40 -1.36
N LEU A 230 -14.92 3.17 -1.72
CA LEU A 230 -13.96 2.92 -2.82
C LEU A 230 -14.49 3.41 -4.18
N VAL A 231 -15.80 3.29 -4.40
CA VAL A 231 -16.45 3.83 -5.61
C VAL A 231 -16.45 5.36 -5.57
N ALA A 232 -16.84 5.98 -4.46
CA ALA A 232 -16.89 7.44 -4.33
C ALA A 232 -15.51 8.09 -4.51
N PHE A 233 -14.45 7.52 -3.93
CA PHE A 233 -13.08 8.02 -4.08
C PHE A 233 -12.50 7.86 -5.49
N SER A 234 -13.18 7.15 -6.39
CA SER A 234 -12.81 7.12 -7.81
C SER A 234 -13.21 8.42 -8.55
N GLY A 235 -14.05 9.27 -7.95
CA GLY A 235 -14.45 10.58 -8.49
C GLY A 235 -13.49 11.74 -8.19
N TYR A 236 -12.44 11.54 -7.42
CA TYR A 236 -11.52 12.61 -7.00
C TYR A 236 -10.11 12.27 -7.39
N LEU A 237 -9.48 13.01 -8.32
CA LEU A 237 -8.12 12.77 -8.78
C LEU A 237 -7.12 12.92 -7.62
N LEU A 238 -6.92 11.83 -6.90
CA LEU A 238 -6.17 11.74 -5.66
C LEU A 238 -5.34 10.45 -5.63
N THR A 239 -4.45 10.35 -4.64
CA THR A 239 -3.49 9.25 -4.52
C THR A 239 -4.10 7.92 -4.06
N GLU A 240 -5.33 7.93 -3.54
CA GLU A 240 -5.95 6.83 -2.79
C GLU A 240 -6.12 5.57 -3.63
N ALA A 241 -6.66 5.68 -4.84
CA ALA A 241 -6.91 4.50 -5.69
C ALA A 241 -5.60 3.84 -6.15
N ALA A 242 -4.63 4.65 -6.60
CA ALA A 242 -3.30 4.19 -6.99
C ALA A 242 -2.57 3.53 -5.82
N PHE A 243 -2.60 4.18 -4.65
CA PHE A 243 -1.98 3.65 -3.44
C PHE A 243 -2.63 2.37 -2.94
N THR A 244 -3.96 2.31 -2.90
CA THR A 244 -4.70 1.12 -2.43
C THR A 244 -4.38 -0.08 -3.32
N THR A 245 -4.34 0.12 -4.64
CA THR A 245 -3.96 -0.91 -5.61
C THR A 245 -2.52 -1.37 -5.40
N ALA A 246 -1.58 -0.43 -5.28
CA ALA A 246 -0.16 -0.74 -5.02
C ALA A 246 0.04 -1.46 -3.67
N LEU A 247 -0.69 -1.05 -2.62
CA LEU A 247 -0.65 -1.67 -1.30
C LEU A 247 -1.12 -3.12 -1.35
N VAL A 248 -2.30 -3.40 -1.94
CA VAL A 248 -2.83 -4.77 -2.05
C VAL A 248 -1.93 -5.63 -2.93
N LEU A 249 -1.37 -5.07 -4.02
CA LEU A 249 -0.41 -5.77 -4.87
C LEU A 249 0.89 -6.11 -4.12
N ALA A 250 1.44 -5.18 -3.35
CA ALA A 250 2.63 -5.41 -2.53
C ALA A 250 2.37 -6.46 -1.44
N LEU A 251 1.18 -6.47 -0.82
CA LEU A 251 0.77 -7.50 0.14
C LEU A 251 0.62 -8.87 -0.52
N LEU A 252 -0.01 -8.94 -1.70
CA LEU A 252 -0.13 -10.18 -2.47
C LEU A 252 1.24 -10.73 -2.86
N ALA A 253 2.16 -9.88 -3.32
CA ALA A 253 3.54 -10.25 -3.60
C ALA A 253 4.25 -10.75 -2.34
N SER A 254 4.04 -10.11 -1.19
CA SER A 254 4.64 -10.52 0.09
C SER A 254 4.14 -11.89 0.53
N VAL A 255 2.83 -12.14 0.43
CA VAL A 255 2.20 -13.43 0.77
C VAL A 255 2.66 -14.55 -0.16
N THR A 256 2.78 -14.29 -1.46
CA THR A 256 3.23 -15.28 -2.45
C THR A 256 4.73 -15.54 -2.36
N TRP A 257 5.53 -14.53 -2.03
CA TRP A 257 6.95 -14.67 -1.73
C TRP A 257 7.19 -15.59 -0.53
N VAL A 258 6.52 -15.36 0.60
CA VAL A 258 6.71 -16.21 1.80
C VAL A 258 6.37 -17.68 1.54
N LYS A 259 5.36 -17.96 0.71
CA LYS A 259 5.01 -19.35 0.34
C LYS A 259 6.08 -20.04 -0.49
N THR A 260 6.86 -19.27 -1.24
CA THR A 260 7.83 -19.79 -2.22
C THR A 260 9.00 -18.80 -2.29
N PRO A 261 9.87 -18.80 -1.26
CA PRO A 261 10.89 -17.78 -1.07
C PRO A 261 11.96 -17.92 -2.15
N ARG A 262 12.06 -16.89 -3.00
CA ARG A 262 13.06 -16.79 -4.07
C ARG A 262 13.64 -15.38 -4.06
N PRO A 263 14.97 -15.21 -4.26
CA PRO A 263 15.62 -13.90 -4.26
C PRO A 263 14.95 -12.87 -5.17
N GLY A 264 14.59 -13.26 -6.40
CA GLY A 264 13.90 -12.35 -7.33
C GLY A 264 12.51 -11.92 -6.85
N ARG A 265 11.82 -12.77 -6.07
CA ARG A 265 10.52 -12.40 -5.46
C ARG A 265 10.71 -11.47 -4.27
N ALA A 266 11.72 -11.66 -3.43
CA ALA A 266 12.06 -10.71 -2.37
C ALA A 266 12.38 -9.32 -2.94
N LEU A 267 13.21 -9.27 -3.99
CA LEU A 267 13.49 -8.02 -4.69
C LEU A 267 12.21 -7.39 -5.24
N GLY A 268 11.36 -8.17 -5.92
CA GLY A 268 10.07 -7.72 -6.42
C GLY A 268 9.12 -7.18 -5.34
N VAL A 269 9.11 -7.81 -4.15
CA VAL A 269 8.37 -7.30 -2.98
C VAL A 269 8.90 -5.92 -2.57
N GLY A 270 10.23 -5.76 -2.49
CA GLY A 270 10.86 -4.47 -2.19
C GLY A 270 10.51 -3.38 -3.21
N LEU A 271 10.57 -3.70 -4.50
CA LEU A 271 10.20 -2.78 -5.58
C LEU A 271 8.74 -2.33 -5.47
N LEU A 272 7.81 -3.26 -5.27
CA LEU A 272 6.38 -2.96 -5.15
C LEU A 272 6.06 -2.11 -3.92
N TRP A 273 6.73 -2.39 -2.81
CA TRP A 273 6.62 -1.56 -1.61
C TRP A 273 7.21 -0.16 -1.82
N GLY A 274 8.35 -0.04 -2.50
CA GLY A 274 8.91 1.24 -2.90
C GLY A 274 7.93 2.05 -3.76
N LEU A 275 7.26 1.40 -4.72
CA LEU A 275 6.23 2.04 -5.54
C LEU A 275 5.01 2.48 -4.71
N ALA A 276 4.55 1.65 -3.77
CA ALA A 276 3.48 2.04 -2.85
C ALA A 276 3.87 3.26 -2.00
N THR A 277 5.12 3.33 -1.54
CA THR A 277 5.67 4.48 -0.81
C THR A 277 5.77 5.74 -1.67
N LEU A 278 6.07 5.63 -2.96
CA LEU A 278 6.00 6.76 -3.90
C LEU A 278 4.57 7.23 -4.19
N ALA A 279 3.57 6.39 -3.99
CA ALA A 279 2.16 6.81 -4.03
C ALA A 279 1.78 7.56 -2.75
N ARG A 280 2.14 7.02 -1.59
CA ARG A 280 1.95 7.65 -0.28
C ARG A 280 3.10 7.29 0.68
N PRO A 281 3.84 8.28 1.22
CA PRO A 281 4.95 8.04 2.15
C PRO A 281 4.58 7.26 3.42
N THR A 282 3.30 7.23 3.80
CA THR A 282 2.79 6.43 4.93
C THR A 282 3.00 4.93 4.79
N ALA A 283 3.33 4.43 3.59
CA ALA A 283 3.74 3.03 3.41
C ALA A 283 5.20 2.75 3.72
N LEU A 284 6.08 3.76 3.90
CA LEU A 284 7.51 3.54 4.13
C LEU A 284 7.84 2.53 5.26
N PRO A 285 7.09 2.47 6.39
CA PRO A 285 7.37 1.50 7.46
C PRO A 285 6.84 0.09 7.19
N LEU A 286 5.92 -0.08 6.23
CA LEU A 286 5.29 -1.36 5.94
C LEU A 286 6.23 -2.47 5.41
N PRO A 287 7.31 -2.19 4.65
CA PRO A 287 8.27 -3.22 4.24
C PRO A 287 9.03 -3.79 5.44
N ALA A 288 9.35 -2.96 6.43
CA ALA A 288 9.95 -3.40 7.68
C ALA A 288 8.96 -4.24 8.50
N LEU A 289 7.68 -3.81 8.58
CA LEU A 289 6.60 -4.61 9.18
C LEU A 289 6.45 -5.97 8.49
N VAL A 290 6.48 -6.00 7.15
CA VAL A 290 6.43 -7.23 6.35
C VAL A 290 7.66 -8.11 6.59
N ALA A 291 8.86 -7.53 6.66
CA ALA A 291 10.08 -8.28 6.95
C ALA A 291 10.02 -8.92 8.36
N ALA A 292 9.54 -8.17 9.35
CA ALA A 292 9.35 -8.66 10.71
C ALA A 292 8.27 -9.76 10.77
N TRP A 293 7.12 -9.54 10.13
CA TRP A 293 6.05 -10.53 10.00
C TRP A 293 6.55 -11.80 9.30
N ALA A 294 7.29 -11.66 8.20
CA ALA A 294 7.79 -12.76 7.39
C ALA A 294 8.88 -13.57 8.11
N TRP A 295 9.49 -13.04 9.18
CA TRP A 295 10.49 -13.75 9.97
C TRP A 295 9.98 -15.13 10.39
N VAL A 296 8.81 -15.21 11.03
CA VAL A 296 8.24 -16.48 11.51
C VAL A 296 7.95 -17.48 10.37
N PRO A 297 7.12 -17.16 9.35
CA PRO A 297 6.76 -18.13 8.32
C PRO A 297 7.94 -18.50 7.41
N LEU A 298 8.91 -17.61 7.17
CA LEU A 298 10.14 -17.98 6.46
C LEU A 298 11.01 -18.92 7.30
N GLY A 299 11.05 -18.75 8.62
CA GLY A 299 11.79 -19.63 9.52
C GLY A 299 11.40 -21.11 9.41
N LEU A 300 10.19 -21.39 8.91
CA LEU A 300 9.69 -22.74 8.68
C LEU A 300 10.22 -23.37 7.38
N THR A 301 10.79 -22.58 6.46
CA THR A 301 11.16 -23.03 5.10
C THR A 301 12.61 -22.78 4.74
N VAL A 302 13.25 -21.76 5.31
CA VAL A 302 14.61 -21.31 4.92
C VAL A 302 15.52 -21.12 6.14
N ARG A 303 16.82 -21.36 5.95
CA ARG A 303 17.86 -21.21 6.98
C ARG A 303 18.06 -19.73 7.37
N PRO A 304 18.56 -19.41 8.58
CA PRO A 304 18.75 -18.03 9.04
C PRO A 304 19.54 -17.11 8.10
N ALA A 305 20.64 -17.58 7.50
CA ALA A 305 21.43 -16.78 6.57
C ALA A 305 20.65 -16.40 5.30
N GLU A 306 19.87 -17.34 4.75
CA GLU A 306 19.03 -17.07 3.58
C GLU A 306 17.86 -16.14 3.94
N ARG A 307 17.33 -16.20 5.17
CA ARG A 307 16.31 -15.25 5.65
C ARG A 307 16.83 -13.82 5.65
N LEU A 308 18.04 -13.62 6.17
CA LEU A 308 18.68 -12.31 6.18
C LEU A 308 18.94 -11.81 4.75
N ARG A 309 19.40 -12.69 3.85
CA ARG A 309 19.56 -12.35 2.42
C ARG A 309 18.25 -11.90 1.78
N GLN A 310 17.14 -12.60 2.02
CA GLN A 310 15.84 -12.23 1.46
C GLN A 310 15.36 -10.87 1.99
N ILE A 311 15.57 -10.58 3.28
CA ILE A 311 15.22 -9.27 3.86
C ILE A 311 16.10 -8.16 3.29
N ALA A 312 17.39 -8.40 3.12
CA ALA A 312 18.31 -7.47 2.48
C ALA A 312 17.88 -7.16 1.03
N LEU A 313 17.36 -8.14 0.29
CA LEU A 313 16.83 -7.95 -1.06
C LEU A 313 15.54 -7.12 -1.09
N ILE A 314 14.67 -7.24 -0.08
CA ILE A 314 13.51 -6.35 0.08
C ILE A 314 14.00 -4.91 0.29
N ALA A 315 14.94 -4.71 1.22
CA ALA A 315 15.51 -3.39 1.49
C ALA A 315 16.18 -2.78 0.24
N ALA A 316 16.92 -3.59 -0.53
CA ALA A 316 17.52 -3.18 -1.79
C ALA A 316 16.44 -2.77 -2.82
N GLY A 317 15.36 -3.55 -2.95
CA GLY A 317 14.25 -3.21 -3.85
C GLY A 317 13.57 -1.89 -3.47
N VAL A 318 13.35 -1.66 -2.17
CA VAL A 318 12.81 -0.38 -1.69
C VAL A 318 13.77 0.77 -2.03
N ALA A 319 15.07 0.60 -1.76
CA ALA A 319 16.08 1.63 -2.03
C ALA A 319 16.19 1.98 -3.53
N ILE A 320 16.15 0.99 -4.42
CA ILE A 320 16.20 1.19 -5.88
C ILE A 320 15.09 2.14 -6.35
N VAL A 321 13.90 2.05 -5.76
CA VAL A 321 12.75 2.89 -6.15
C VAL A 321 12.80 4.25 -5.46
N LEU A 322 13.14 4.31 -4.17
CA LEU A 322 13.03 5.53 -3.38
C LEU A 322 14.24 6.46 -3.53
N VAL A 323 15.45 5.93 -3.59
CA VAL A 323 16.68 6.74 -3.62
C VAL A 323 16.70 7.72 -4.79
N PRO A 324 16.37 7.35 -6.05
CA PRO A 324 16.38 8.29 -7.16
C PRO A 324 15.45 9.49 -6.94
N TRP A 325 14.26 9.25 -6.37
CA TRP A 325 13.31 10.33 -6.05
C TRP A 325 13.82 11.22 -4.92
N CYS A 326 14.38 10.63 -3.86
CA CYS A 326 14.96 11.40 -2.76
C CYS A 326 16.17 12.24 -3.21
N VAL A 327 17.01 11.73 -4.12
CA VAL A 327 18.12 12.49 -4.72
C VAL A 327 17.61 13.66 -5.54
N ARG A 328 16.53 13.47 -6.33
CA ARG A 328 15.87 14.58 -7.03
C ARG A 328 15.37 15.62 -6.05
N ASN A 329 14.76 15.22 -4.93
CA ASN A 329 14.27 16.16 -3.93
C ASN A 329 15.42 16.88 -3.24
N LEU A 330 16.51 16.20 -2.90
CA LEU A 330 17.72 16.83 -2.36
C LEU A 330 18.24 17.94 -3.28
N ASN A 331 18.29 17.70 -4.60
CA ASN A 331 18.76 18.69 -5.55
C ASN A 331 17.82 19.90 -5.72
N VAL A 332 16.53 19.73 -5.43
CA VAL A 332 15.48 20.74 -5.64
C VAL A 332 15.19 21.54 -4.36
N THR A 333 15.04 20.85 -3.23
CA THR A 333 14.63 21.42 -1.95
C THR A 333 15.79 21.54 -0.96
N GLY A 334 16.96 20.99 -1.28
CA GLY A 334 18.10 20.93 -0.35
C GLY A 334 17.97 19.85 0.73
N THR A 335 16.93 19.00 0.67
CA THR A 335 16.65 17.99 1.70
C THR A 335 16.40 16.60 1.12
N PHE A 336 17.06 15.58 1.70
CA PHE A 336 16.83 14.19 1.33
C PHE A 336 15.51 13.69 1.95
N THR A 337 14.40 13.91 1.26
CA THR A 337 13.05 13.56 1.72
C THR A 337 12.21 12.93 0.62
N LEU A 338 11.19 12.16 1.01
CA LEU A 338 10.17 11.64 0.09
C LEU A 338 9.13 12.71 -0.29
N LYS A 339 8.81 13.60 0.65
CA LYS A 339 7.75 14.61 0.54
C LYS A 339 7.99 15.80 1.49
N THR A 340 7.79 17.02 1.02
CA THR A 340 7.81 18.28 1.80
C THR A 340 6.38 18.75 2.10
N ALA A 341 5.80 18.23 3.19
CA ALA A 341 4.46 18.55 3.71
C ALA A 341 4.03 17.56 4.81
N GLY A 342 4.90 16.61 5.19
CA GLY A 342 4.62 15.65 6.26
C GLY A 342 4.43 16.34 7.61
N PRO A 343 5.43 17.10 8.08
CA PRO A 343 5.32 17.96 9.25
C PRO A 343 4.16 18.96 9.19
N LYS A 344 3.93 19.60 8.04
CA LYS A 344 2.74 20.45 7.86
C LYS A 344 1.44 19.68 8.11
N ALA A 345 1.27 18.50 7.51
CA ALA A 345 0.10 17.66 7.70
C ALA A 345 -0.05 17.17 9.16
N PHE A 346 1.06 17.09 9.91
CA PHE A 346 1.04 16.80 11.33
C PHE A 346 0.51 18.00 12.15
N LEU A 347 0.92 19.23 11.82
CA LEU A 347 0.35 20.45 12.40
C LEU A 347 -1.13 20.64 12.04
N ASP A 348 -1.49 20.40 10.78
CA ASP A 348 -2.88 20.50 10.29
C ASP A 348 -3.85 19.67 11.15
N ALA A 349 -3.36 18.59 11.75
CA ALA A 349 -4.11 17.67 12.59
C ALA A 349 -3.91 17.86 14.11
N ASN A 350 -2.97 18.71 14.51
CA ASN A 350 -2.59 18.94 15.90
C ASN A 350 -2.37 20.44 16.15
N ASN A 351 -3.45 21.22 16.12
CA ASN A 351 -3.44 22.66 16.34
C ASN A 351 -4.61 23.14 17.22
N PRO A 352 -4.53 24.35 17.80
CA PRO A 352 -5.56 24.88 18.71
C PRO A 352 -6.96 24.99 18.08
N ALA A 353 -7.05 25.31 16.79
CA ALA A 353 -8.33 25.52 16.12
C ALA A 353 -9.17 24.23 16.04
N LEU A 354 -8.53 23.07 15.92
CA LEU A 354 -9.22 21.78 15.99
C LEU A 354 -9.66 21.41 17.40
N TRP A 355 -9.00 21.95 18.41
CA TRP A 355 -9.26 21.60 19.80
C TRP A 355 -10.41 22.41 20.40
N ALA A 356 -10.45 23.69 20.06
CA ALA A 356 -11.47 24.64 20.51
C ALA A 356 -12.88 24.28 20.02
N ASP A 357 -13.01 23.70 18.82
CA ASP A 357 -14.30 23.32 18.22
C ASP A 357 -14.55 21.80 18.32
N PRO A 358 -15.52 21.34 19.15
CA PRO A 358 -15.88 19.93 19.25
C PRO A 358 -16.22 19.26 17.92
N ALA A 359 -16.78 19.99 16.94
CA ALA A 359 -17.14 19.43 15.64
C ALA A 359 -15.90 19.08 14.79
N ARG A 360 -14.78 19.78 15.01
CA ARG A 360 -13.54 19.63 14.26
C ARG A 360 -12.54 18.68 14.93
N ARG A 361 -12.71 18.38 16.22
CA ARG A 361 -11.85 17.48 16.98
C ARG A 361 -11.57 16.17 16.25
N GLY A 362 -10.29 15.81 16.18
CA GLY A 362 -9.78 14.61 15.52
C GLY A 362 -9.75 14.64 13.99
N GLY A 363 -10.15 15.76 13.36
CA GLY A 363 -10.00 15.99 11.92
C GLY A 363 -8.67 16.67 11.56
N ALA A 364 -8.63 17.27 10.38
CA ALA A 364 -7.50 18.11 9.93
C ALA A 364 -8.05 19.38 9.27
N ASN A 365 -7.35 20.49 9.48
CA ASN A 365 -7.59 21.76 8.80
C ASN A 365 -6.27 22.29 8.26
N SER A 366 -6.30 22.90 7.08
CA SER A 366 -5.09 23.44 6.45
C SER A 366 -4.53 24.57 7.32
N ALA A 367 -3.30 24.41 7.80
CA ALA A 367 -2.59 25.46 8.53
C ALA A 367 -2.32 26.70 7.66
N PHE A 368 -2.42 26.60 6.32
CA PHE A 368 -2.40 27.78 5.44
C PHE A 368 -3.66 28.65 5.55
N GLU A 369 -4.73 28.15 6.17
CA GLU A 369 -6.01 28.84 6.33
C GLU A 369 -6.23 29.36 7.76
N ILE A 370 -5.34 29.03 8.69
CA ILE A 370 -5.49 29.30 10.13
C ILE A 370 -4.41 30.29 10.59
N GLU A 371 -4.82 31.32 11.33
CA GLU A 371 -3.89 32.24 12.00
C GLU A 371 -3.40 31.66 13.34
N PRO A 372 -2.12 31.83 13.74
CA PRO A 372 -1.05 32.63 13.11
C PRO A 372 -0.28 31.93 11.98
N TYR A 373 -0.57 30.67 11.69
CA TYR A 373 0.24 29.84 10.78
C TYR A 373 0.23 30.37 9.33
N ARG A 374 -0.91 30.86 8.85
CA ARG A 374 -1.03 31.48 7.53
C ARG A 374 -0.03 32.61 7.33
N THR A 375 0.09 33.52 8.29
CA THR A 375 1.07 34.62 8.24
C THR A 375 2.49 34.09 8.37
N LEU A 376 2.74 33.14 9.27
CA LEU A 376 4.07 32.55 9.47
C LEU A 376 4.62 31.84 8.22
N PHE A 377 3.75 31.19 7.44
CA PHE A 377 4.14 30.46 6.24
C PHE A 377 4.29 31.35 5.00
N ARG A 378 3.81 32.60 5.05
CA ARG A 378 3.80 33.48 3.88
C ARG A 378 5.22 33.77 3.40
N GLY A 379 5.48 33.50 2.13
CA GLY A 379 6.77 33.76 1.48
C GLY A 379 7.90 32.80 1.89
N ARG A 380 7.58 31.73 2.63
CA ARG A 380 8.56 30.72 3.06
C ARG A 380 8.65 29.57 2.06
N SER A 381 9.83 28.96 1.98
CA SER A 381 10.04 27.73 1.23
C SER A 381 9.31 26.54 1.86
N GLU A 382 9.04 25.48 1.08
CA GLU A 382 8.36 24.27 1.58
C GLU A 382 9.10 23.62 2.76
N VAL A 383 10.45 23.69 2.76
CA VAL A 383 11.29 23.14 3.83
C VAL A 383 11.21 23.98 5.10
N GLU A 384 11.23 25.30 4.98
CA GLU A 384 11.02 26.19 6.13
C GLU A 384 9.62 26.00 6.73
N VAL A 385 8.58 25.87 5.90
CA VAL A 385 7.22 25.59 6.35
C VAL A 385 7.16 24.30 7.14
N ASP A 386 7.77 23.21 6.64
CA ASP A 386 7.80 21.93 7.35
C ASP A 386 8.57 22.03 8.68
N SER A 387 9.68 22.77 8.73
CA SER A 387 10.44 23.00 9.96
C SER A 387 9.63 23.74 11.02
N ILE A 388 8.98 24.85 10.63
CA ILE A 388 8.12 25.64 11.51
C ILE A 388 6.93 24.80 11.96
N ALA A 389 6.28 24.09 11.03
CA ALA A 389 5.11 23.29 11.34
C ALA A 389 5.43 22.14 12.32
N SER A 390 6.58 21.49 12.17
CA SER A 390 7.07 20.50 13.12
C SER A 390 7.20 21.09 14.53
N ALA A 391 7.89 22.23 14.65
CA ALA A 391 8.13 22.88 15.93
C ALA A 391 6.81 23.29 16.63
N GLU A 392 5.89 23.91 15.89
CA GLU A 392 4.60 24.34 16.42
C GLU A 392 3.69 23.17 16.80
N ALA A 393 3.68 22.09 16.01
CA ALA A 393 2.89 20.90 16.33
C ALA A 393 3.39 20.23 17.61
N TRP A 394 4.72 20.11 17.77
CA TRP A 394 5.30 19.55 18.99
C TRP A 394 5.05 20.44 20.21
N LYS A 395 5.20 21.76 20.06
CA LYS A 395 4.88 22.72 21.12
C LYS A 395 3.42 22.60 21.57
N PHE A 396 2.49 22.50 20.62
CA PHE A 396 1.07 22.30 20.92
C PHE A 396 0.83 20.98 21.68
N LEU A 397 1.40 19.87 21.21
CA LEU A 397 1.24 18.56 21.85
C LEU A 397 1.83 18.50 23.26
N HIS A 398 2.98 19.13 23.49
CA HIS A 398 3.58 19.19 24.81
C HIS A 398 2.71 20.00 25.79
N ALA A 399 2.14 21.11 25.34
CA ALA A 399 1.24 21.93 26.14
C ALA A 399 -0.08 21.20 26.47
N HIS A 400 -0.58 20.33 25.59
CA HIS A 400 -1.87 19.64 25.74
C HIS A 400 -1.73 18.12 25.98
N ARG A 401 -0.61 17.68 26.55
CA ARG A 401 -0.31 16.24 26.74
C ARG A 401 -1.36 15.48 27.55
N ALA A 402 -1.99 16.14 28.54
CA ALA A 402 -3.02 15.55 29.39
C ALA A 402 -4.31 15.25 28.62
N GLU A 403 -4.55 16.00 27.56
CA GLU A 403 -5.76 15.93 26.74
C GLU A 403 -5.58 15.01 25.52
N TRP A 404 -4.36 14.53 25.29
CA TRP A 404 -4.01 13.64 24.18
C TRP A 404 -4.86 12.36 24.11
N PRO A 405 -5.19 11.66 25.22
CA PRO A 405 -6.05 10.49 25.14
C PRO A 405 -7.44 10.80 24.55
N ALA A 406 -8.01 11.96 24.90
CA ALA A 406 -9.29 12.40 24.35
C ALA A 406 -9.17 12.77 22.87
N MET A 407 -8.06 13.41 22.46
CA MET A 407 -7.77 13.68 21.04
C MET A 407 -7.62 12.37 20.25
N ALA A 408 -6.86 11.41 20.78
CA ALA A 408 -6.67 10.11 20.15
C ALA A 408 -8.01 9.37 19.98
N ALA A 409 -8.87 9.39 21.01
CA ALA A 409 -10.21 8.83 20.93
C ALA A 409 -11.07 9.53 19.86
N ALA A 410 -11.02 10.86 19.77
CA ALA A 410 -11.74 11.62 18.74
C ALA A 410 -11.23 11.28 17.32
N LYS A 411 -9.91 11.16 17.12
CA LYS A 411 -9.31 10.74 15.85
C LYS A 411 -9.73 9.31 15.49
N LEU A 412 -9.70 8.38 16.45
CA LEU A 412 -10.17 7.00 16.23
C LEU A 412 -11.66 6.96 15.88
N ALA A 413 -12.49 7.74 16.56
CA ALA A 413 -13.92 7.83 16.30
C ALA A 413 -14.22 8.39 14.90
N ARG A 414 -13.41 9.35 14.41
CA ARG A 414 -13.51 9.84 13.03
C ARG A 414 -13.02 8.82 12.02
N PHE A 415 -11.91 8.14 12.30
CA PHE A 415 -11.35 7.12 11.41
C PHE A 415 -12.30 5.92 11.26
N TRP A 416 -12.82 5.38 12.36
CA TRP A 416 -13.77 4.27 12.37
C TRP A 416 -15.24 4.71 12.28
N ARG A 417 -15.50 5.93 11.80
CA ARG A 417 -16.86 6.43 11.63
C ARG A 417 -17.63 5.55 10.65
N VAL A 418 -18.88 5.24 11.00
CA VAL A 418 -19.76 4.38 10.19
C VAL A 418 -20.59 5.17 9.18
N THR A 419 -20.71 6.48 9.35
CA THR A 419 -21.47 7.39 8.47
C THR A 419 -20.56 8.22 7.57
N ARG A 420 -21.14 8.78 6.50
CA ARG A 420 -20.51 9.77 5.61
C ARG A 420 -19.92 10.95 6.38
N GLU A 421 -18.85 11.51 5.84
CA GLU A 421 -18.17 12.66 6.44
C GLU A 421 -19.12 13.87 6.48
N GLY A 422 -19.19 14.53 7.64
CA GLY A 422 -20.07 15.66 7.91
C GLY A 422 -19.55 16.46 9.12
N GLY A 423 -19.83 17.76 9.16
CA GLY A 423 -19.43 18.66 10.25
C GLY A 423 -18.08 19.36 10.06
N GLY A 424 -17.91 20.12 8.97
CA GLY A 424 -16.87 21.15 8.85
C GLY A 424 -15.43 20.72 8.56
N THR A 425 -15.09 19.42 8.61
CA THR A 425 -13.72 18.94 8.25
C THR A 425 -13.73 17.92 7.11
N GLY A 426 -14.03 18.39 5.90
CA GLY A 426 -13.92 17.59 4.68
C GLY A 426 -15.25 16.99 4.19
N ALA A 427 -16.26 17.83 3.96
CA ALA A 427 -17.36 17.42 3.11
C ALA A 427 -16.84 17.36 1.65
N TRP A 428 -16.36 16.20 1.22
CA TRP A 428 -15.80 16.03 -0.13
C TRP A 428 -16.87 15.88 -1.21
N ALA A 429 -18.13 15.66 -0.84
CA ALA A 429 -19.23 15.41 -1.76
C ALA A 429 -20.01 16.68 -2.10
N ASP A 430 -19.44 17.58 -2.90
CA ASP A 430 -20.23 18.58 -3.62
C ASP A 430 -20.85 17.91 -4.86
N VAL A 431 -21.74 16.97 -4.57
CA VAL A 431 -22.42 16.14 -5.56
C VAL A 431 -23.44 17.00 -6.27
N ARG A 432 -23.09 17.47 -7.47
CA ARG A 432 -23.94 18.33 -8.29
C ARG A 432 -25.13 17.59 -8.92
N SER A 433 -25.16 16.25 -8.84
CA SER A 433 -26.19 15.43 -9.46
C SER A 433 -27.42 15.27 -8.56
N PRO A 434 -28.63 15.65 -9.02
CA PRO A 434 -29.86 15.48 -8.25
C PRO A 434 -30.19 14.01 -7.95
N LEU A 435 -29.76 13.07 -8.81
CA LEU A 435 -29.94 11.63 -8.58
C LEU A 435 -29.10 11.13 -7.40
N LEU A 436 -27.85 11.56 -7.31
CA LEU A 436 -26.97 11.21 -6.20
C LEU A 436 -27.35 11.97 -4.93
N ALA A 437 -27.91 13.18 -5.03
CA ALA A 437 -28.50 13.90 -3.91
C ALA A 437 -29.74 13.17 -3.34
N ALA A 438 -30.58 12.60 -4.19
CA ALA A 438 -31.70 11.75 -3.76
C ALA A 438 -31.19 10.44 -3.11
N ALA A 439 -30.14 9.83 -3.67
CA ALA A 439 -29.50 8.65 -3.09
C ALA A 439 -28.85 8.93 -1.72
N ALA A 440 -28.38 10.16 -1.48
CA ALA A 440 -27.77 10.60 -0.22
C ALA A 440 -28.75 10.68 0.97
N ARG A 441 -30.06 10.47 0.74
CA ARG A 441 -31.07 10.30 1.82
C ARG A 441 -30.82 9.03 2.65
N VAL A 442 -30.25 7.99 2.03
CA VAL A 442 -29.73 6.82 2.72
C VAL A 442 -28.22 6.92 2.74
N ASP A 443 -27.59 6.77 3.89
CA ASP A 443 -26.14 6.75 3.97
C ASP A 443 -25.63 5.33 3.59
N PRO A 444 -25.10 5.13 2.37
CA PRO A 444 -24.68 3.80 1.94
C PRO A 444 -23.51 3.28 2.77
N LEU A 445 -22.70 4.18 3.35
CA LEU A 445 -21.60 3.79 4.21
C LEU A 445 -22.10 3.27 5.56
N LEU A 446 -23.19 3.84 6.08
CA LEU A 446 -23.81 3.35 7.32
C LEU A 446 -24.33 1.92 7.14
N VAL A 447 -25.10 1.69 6.08
CA VAL A 447 -25.65 0.36 5.76
C VAL A 447 -24.52 -0.65 5.59
N TRP A 448 -23.48 -0.28 4.83
CA TRP A 448 -22.31 -1.13 4.62
C TRP A 448 -21.61 -1.42 5.95
N SER A 449 -21.36 -0.40 6.78
CA SER A 449 -20.63 -0.53 8.04
C SER A 449 -21.36 -1.40 9.06
N CYS A 450 -22.68 -1.25 9.18
CA CYS A 450 -23.51 -2.07 10.08
C CYS A 450 -23.48 -3.57 9.74
N VAL A 451 -23.33 -3.91 8.46
CA VAL A 451 -23.24 -5.32 8.02
C VAL A 451 -21.81 -5.84 8.09
N VAL A 452 -20.84 -5.04 7.62
CA VAL A 452 -19.48 -5.52 7.37
C VAL A 452 -18.59 -5.46 8.61
N LEU A 453 -18.71 -4.44 9.46
CA LEU A 453 -17.84 -4.31 10.63
C LEU A 453 -18.03 -5.41 11.67
N PRO A 454 -19.27 -5.85 12.02
CA PRO A 454 -19.44 -7.01 12.91
C PRO A 454 -18.84 -8.29 12.32
N CYS A 455 -18.99 -8.50 11.01
CA CYS A 455 -18.38 -9.62 10.32
C CYS A 455 -16.85 -9.53 10.33
N ALA A 456 -16.28 -8.32 10.18
CA ALA A 456 -14.84 -8.10 10.24
C ALA A 456 -14.28 -8.35 11.65
N ALA A 457 -15.00 -7.93 12.69
CA ALA A 457 -14.65 -8.23 14.08
C ALA A 457 -14.65 -9.75 14.34
N TRP A 458 -15.66 -10.47 13.84
CA TRP A 458 -15.69 -11.93 13.92
C TRP A 458 -14.53 -12.57 13.14
N GLY A 459 -14.24 -12.08 11.92
CA GLY A 459 -13.09 -12.51 11.14
C GLY A 459 -11.73 -12.26 11.82
N LEU A 460 -11.62 -11.19 12.61
CA LEU A 460 -10.43 -10.92 13.42
C LEU A 460 -10.26 -11.97 14.53
N VAL A 461 -11.35 -12.35 15.21
CA VAL A 461 -11.34 -13.42 16.22
C VAL A 461 -10.91 -14.75 15.58
N ARG A 462 -11.44 -15.07 14.40
CA ARG A 462 -11.04 -16.24 13.60
C ARG A 462 -9.54 -16.24 13.31
N VAL A 463 -8.99 -15.13 12.83
CA VAL A 463 -7.56 -14.98 12.53
C VAL A 463 -6.72 -15.20 13.78
N ALA A 464 -7.13 -14.62 14.91
CA ALA A 464 -6.40 -14.71 16.17
C ALA A 464 -6.37 -16.15 16.75
N ARG A 465 -7.48 -16.88 16.61
CA ARG A 465 -7.63 -18.26 17.13
C ARG A 465 -7.20 -19.34 16.13
N GLY A 466 -7.09 -19.01 14.85
CA GLY A 466 -6.83 -19.97 13.79
C GLY A 466 -5.42 -20.57 13.80
N PRO A 467 -5.22 -21.78 13.25
CA PRO A 467 -3.91 -22.43 13.18
C PRO A 467 -2.91 -21.67 12.30
N ARG A 468 -3.41 -20.84 11.36
CA ARG A 468 -2.61 -20.00 10.47
C ARG A 468 -2.46 -18.55 10.97
N ARG A 469 -2.71 -18.29 12.26
CA ARG A 469 -2.75 -16.94 12.86
C ARG A 469 -1.56 -16.07 12.47
N TRP A 470 -0.33 -16.59 12.53
CA TRP A 470 0.87 -15.83 12.19
C TRP A 470 0.89 -15.42 10.73
N PHE A 471 0.56 -16.33 9.81
CA PHE A 471 0.50 -16.04 8.39
C PHE A 471 -0.64 -15.07 8.04
N GLN A 472 -1.78 -15.19 8.72
CA GLN A 472 -2.96 -14.34 8.48
C GLN A 472 -2.89 -13.00 9.21
N ALA A 473 -2.00 -12.84 10.21
CA ALA A 473 -1.83 -11.63 11.00
C ALA A 473 -1.38 -10.41 10.18
N ILE A 474 -0.82 -10.60 8.97
CA ILE A 474 -0.43 -9.47 8.13
C ILE A 474 -1.60 -8.52 7.85
N VAL A 475 -2.83 -9.04 7.73
CA VAL A 475 -4.04 -8.24 7.46
C VAL A 475 -4.35 -7.31 8.66
N PRO A 476 -4.56 -7.80 9.89
CA PRO A 476 -4.79 -6.92 11.03
C PRO A 476 -3.59 -6.05 11.40
N LEU A 477 -2.35 -6.49 11.15
CA LEU A 477 -1.15 -5.65 11.39
C LEU A 477 -1.15 -4.40 10.50
N VAL A 478 -1.51 -4.53 9.23
CA VAL A 478 -1.61 -3.37 8.32
C VAL A 478 -2.80 -2.49 8.70
N ILE A 479 -3.95 -3.06 9.07
CA ILE A 479 -5.09 -2.28 9.59
C ILE A 479 -4.68 -1.48 10.83
N LEU A 480 -3.97 -2.11 11.76
CA LEU A 480 -3.46 -1.48 12.98
C LEU A 480 -2.47 -0.36 12.66
N TRP A 481 -1.60 -0.54 11.67
CA TRP A 481 -0.67 0.49 11.21
C TRP A 481 -1.40 1.77 10.77
N PHE A 482 -2.40 1.66 9.90
CA PHE A 482 -3.17 2.84 9.46
C PHE A 482 -4.04 3.42 10.57
N THR A 483 -4.54 2.58 11.48
CA THR A 483 -5.27 3.04 12.67
C THR A 483 -4.36 3.86 13.59
N ALA A 484 -3.11 3.42 13.79
CA ALA A 484 -2.10 4.16 14.56
C ALA A 484 -1.71 5.47 13.85
N LEU A 485 -1.56 5.45 12.52
CA LEU A 485 -1.32 6.67 11.75
C LEU A 485 -2.45 7.69 11.89
N ALA A 486 -3.70 7.24 11.96
CA ALA A 486 -4.85 8.12 12.16
C ALA A 486 -4.81 8.84 13.52
N VAL A 487 -4.28 8.18 14.56
CA VAL A 487 -4.06 8.80 15.88
C VAL A 487 -2.98 9.87 15.82
N LEU A 488 -1.88 9.62 15.10
CA LEU A 488 -0.77 10.56 14.97
C LEU A 488 -1.17 11.79 14.14
N TYR A 489 -1.74 11.54 12.96
CA TYR A 489 -2.21 12.57 12.03
C TYR A 489 -3.66 12.90 12.33
N TRP A 490 -4.62 12.54 11.47
CA TRP A 490 -6.04 12.76 11.71
C TRP A 490 -6.86 11.54 11.39
N GLY A 491 -8.04 11.48 12.00
CA GLY A 491 -9.10 10.56 11.62
C GLY A 491 -9.98 11.14 10.52
N GLY A 492 -10.38 10.28 9.60
CA GLY A 492 -11.32 10.62 8.55
C GLY A 492 -11.53 9.43 7.63
N LEU A 493 -12.48 9.54 6.70
CA LEU A 493 -12.75 8.44 5.78
C LEU A 493 -11.65 8.29 4.72
N ARG A 494 -11.10 9.42 4.24
CA ARG A 494 -10.00 9.45 3.27
C ARG A 494 -8.75 8.65 3.71
N PRO A 495 -8.17 8.85 4.91
CA PRO A 495 -7.04 8.03 5.36
C PRO A 495 -7.40 6.56 5.60
N ARG A 496 -8.68 6.21 5.74
CA ARG A 496 -9.16 4.83 5.90
C ARG A 496 -9.31 4.07 4.58
N VAL A 497 -9.53 4.77 3.46
CA VAL A 497 -9.69 4.17 2.11
C VAL A 497 -8.71 3.02 1.82
N PRO A 498 -7.39 3.13 2.10
CA PRO A 498 -6.44 2.07 1.76
C PRO A 498 -6.64 0.76 2.52
N ILE A 499 -7.29 0.79 3.69
CA ILE A 499 -7.53 -0.41 4.49
C ILE A 499 -8.92 -1.01 4.29
N GLU A 500 -9.85 -0.34 3.62
CA GLU A 500 -11.18 -0.89 3.34
C GLU A 500 -11.14 -2.26 2.65
N PRO A 501 -10.23 -2.51 1.68
CA PRO A 501 -10.13 -3.84 1.09
C PRO A 501 -9.70 -4.93 2.10
N LEU A 502 -8.91 -4.56 3.10
CA LEU A 502 -8.46 -5.47 4.16
C LEU A 502 -9.55 -5.70 5.20
N VAL A 503 -10.36 -4.68 5.51
CA VAL A 503 -11.55 -4.80 6.37
C VAL A 503 -12.58 -5.71 5.69
N ALA A 504 -12.85 -5.51 4.40
CA ALA A 504 -13.71 -6.38 3.61
C ALA A 504 -13.19 -7.83 3.57
N LEU A 505 -11.86 -8.01 3.54
CA LEU A 505 -11.25 -9.33 3.61
C LEU A 505 -11.45 -10.02 4.97
N LEU A 506 -11.31 -9.30 6.08
CA LEU A 506 -11.65 -9.84 7.40
C LEU A 506 -13.13 -10.18 7.51
N ALA A 507 -14.01 -9.32 6.99
CA ALA A 507 -15.45 -9.59 6.99
C ALA A 507 -15.80 -10.84 6.18
N ALA A 508 -15.18 -11.02 5.03
CA ALA A 508 -15.34 -12.23 4.23
C ALA A 508 -14.88 -13.49 4.97
N ALA A 509 -13.78 -13.39 5.71
CA ALA A 509 -13.30 -14.49 6.56
C ALA A 509 -14.30 -14.81 7.68
N GLY A 510 -14.90 -13.79 8.31
CA GLY A 510 -15.95 -14.00 9.31
C GLY A 510 -17.21 -14.63 8.73
N LEU A 511 -17.69 -14.13 7.58
CA LEU A 511 -18.85 -14.67 6.88
C LEU A 511 -18.68 -16.12 6.42
N ASP A 512 -17.52 -16.47 5.87
CA ASP A 512 -17.22 -17.86 5.46
C ASP A 512 -17.25 -18.81 6.66
N GLU A 513 -16.75 -18.40 7.82
CA GLU A 513 -16.79 -19.22 9.02
C GLU A 513 -18.20 -19.37 9.58
N ALA A 514 -18.95 -18.27 9.69
CA ALA A 514 -20.36 -18.33 10.10
C ALA A 514 -21.17 -19.28 9.20
N ARG A 515 -20.98 -19.19 7.87
CA ARG A 515 -21.59 -20.11 6.90
C ARG A 515 -21.20 -21.57 7.13
N ARG A 516 -19.93 -21.85 7.46
CA ARG A 516 -19.46 -23.20 7.79
C ARG A 516 -20.10 -23.72 9.07
N LEU A 517 -20.14 -22.91 10.13
CA LEU A 517 -20.73 -23.28 11.42
C LEU A 517 -22.23 -23.60 11.29
N VAL A 518 -22.99 -22.78 10.55
CA VAL A 518 -24.40 -23.04 10.25
C VAL A 518 -24.59 -24.35 9.49
N ARG A 519 -23.77 -24.61 8.46
CA ARG A 519 -23.83 -25.86 7.68
C ARG A 519 -23.45 -27.10 8.51
N MET A 520 -22.50 -26.98 9.44
CA MET A 520 -22.11 -28.08 10.33
C MET A 520 -23.22 -28.41 11.32
N ARG A 521 -23.80 -27.40 11.98
CA ARG A 521 -24.94 -27.57 12.88
C ARG A 521 -26.15 -28.17 12.17
N GLY A 522 -26.45 -27.72 10.95
CA GLY A 522 -27.52 -28.27 10.12
C GLY A 522 -27.29 -29.74 9.69
N ARG A 523 -26.06 -30.25 9.81
CA ARG A 523 -25.70 -31.65 9.56
C ARG A 523 -25.50 -32.46 10.85
N GLY A 524 -25.85 -31.91 12.01
CA GLY A 524 -25.67 -32.56 13.32
C GLY A 524 -24.21 -32.69 13.78
N LEU A 525 -23.27 -31.98 13.13
CA LEU A 525 -21.85 -32.02 13.49
C LEU A 525 -21.55 -30.95 14.55
N SER A 526 -20.99 -31.36 15.69
CA SER A 526 -20.45 -30.46 16.71
C SER A 526 -18.95 -30.21 16.47
N VAL A 527 -18.50 -28.99 16.76
CA VAL A 527 -17.08 -28.65 16.73
C VAL A 527 -16.48 -29.15 18.05
N ILE A 528 -15.66 -30.20 17.97
CA ILE A 528 -14.82 -30.61 19.11
C ILE A 528 -13.64 -29.64 19.11
N GLU A 529 -13.66 -28.66 20.01
CA GLU A 529 -12.47 -27.85 20.26
C GLU A 529 -11.40 -28.78 20.84
N GLY A 530 -10.35 -29.06 20.06
CA GLY A 530 -9.21 -29.83 20.54
C GLY A 530 -8.60 -29.13 21.74
N GLY A 531 -8.78 -29.72 22.93
CA GLY A 531 -8.10 -29.31 24.14
C GLY A 531 -6.60 -29.26 23.88
N ARG A 532 -5.97 -28.17 24.31
CA ARG A 532 -4.52 -27.98 24.22
C ARG A 532 -3.77 -28.98 25.08
#